data_AF-J2KQV0-F1
#
_entry.id   AF-J2KQV0-F1
#
_cell.length_a   1.000
_cell.length_b   1.000
_cell.length_c   1.000
_cell.angle_alpha   90.00
_cell.angle_beta   90.00
_cell.angle_gamma   90.00
#
_symmetry.space_group_name_H-M   'P 1'
#
loop_
_entity.id
_entity.type
_entity.pdbx_description
1 polymer ?
#
loop_
_entity_poly.entity_id
_entity_poly.type
_entity_poly.pdbx_seq_one_letter_code
_entity_poly.pdbx_strand_id
1 'polypeptide(L)'
;MDSIKKKRTVRPVAILFLAVLGIFAGLQLFDKPIEGRPVTGKIEAPREVIAILEKSCFNCHSNEQKLNWYDKLAPISWAVNKDVERAREVMNFSEWEKLSPGEHKGNMYAILNMMQAGKMPLHKYTLLHPSAKISNKDIEVIRKYTLSLSGIAPAPVKKEEKDPHQDIKTGSVTSPENLPVSPNGVKYTPDFKNWKVISMSTLFDHSIRVIYGNDIAVKAVETENFHPWPDGSIVVKSVWKQQEQPDGEIRPGEFVNAQFMVKDSKKYTDTEGWGFAKFSGRDLHPTGETASFAKESCIACHRQLAEKTGYLFDVPMKVNTERLIKNLQKK
;
A
#
# COMPACT_ATOMS: atom_id res chain seq x y z
N MET A 1 70.31 42.95 -11.59
CA MET A 1 69.58 42.33 -10.47
C MET A 1 68.09 42.56 -10.72
N ASP A 2 67.46 41.69 -11.51
CA ASP A 2 66.02 41.77 -11.77
C ASP A 2 65.31 40.64 -11.02
N SER A 3 64.62 41.02 -9.95
CA SER A 3 63.79 40.12 -9.15
C SER A 3 62.44 39.95 -9.83
N ILE A 4 62.27 38.84 -10.55
CA ILE A 4 60.98 38.44 -11.14
C ILE A 4 60.05 38.05 -9.99
N LYS A 5 59.21 39.00 -9.53
CA LYS A 5 58.08 38.71 -8.64
C LYS A 5 57.03 37.88 -9.39
N LYS A 6 57.12 36.57 -9.25
CA LYS A 6 56.11 35.60 -9.73
C LYS A 6 54.81 35.85 -8.97
N LYS A 7 53.92 36.67 -9.53
CA LYS A 7 52.56 36.89 -9.00
C LYS A 7 51.85 35.53 -8.99
N ARG A 8 51.66 34.94 -7.81
CA ARG A 8 50.81 33.76 -7.62
C ARG A 8 49.38 34.14 -7.98
N THR A 9 49.04 34.04 -9.26
CA THR A 9 47.66 34.05 -9.71
C THR A 9 47.05 32.75 -9.24
N VAL A 10 46.48 32.76 -8.02
CA VAL A 10 45.55 31.70 -7.62
C VAL A 10 44.47 31.72 -8.70
N ARG A 11 44.48 30.71 -9.57
CA ARG A 11 43.57 30.65 -10.70
C ARG A 11 42.15 30.78 -10.15
N PRO A 12 41.26 31.61 -10.73
CA PRO A 12 39.91 31.82 -10.21
C PRO A 12 39.15 30.51 -9.97
N VAL A 13 39.48 29.46 -10.73
CA VAL A 13 39.03 28.07 -10.54
C VAL A 13 39.38 27.50 -9.15
N ALA A 14 40.57 27.75 -8.62
CA ALA A 14 40.98 27.28 -7.29
C ALA A 14 40.25 28.03 -6.16
N ILE A 15 39.94 29.32 -6.36
CA ILE A 15 39.12 30.10 -5.41
C ILE A 15 37.69 29.56 -5.40
N LEU A 16 37.11 29.30 -6.58
CA LEU A 16 35.77 28.70 -6.70
C LEU A 16 35.72 27.31 -6.05
N PHE A 17 36.73 26.47 -6.29
CA PHE A 17 36.82 25.14 -5.70
C PHE A 17 36.89 25.18 -4.17
N LEU A 18 37.73 26.07 -3.61
CA LEU A 18 37.83 26.26 -2.15
C LEU A 18 36.53 26.83 -1.57
N ALA A 19 35.85 27.72 -2.29
CA ALA A 19 34.55 28.24 -1.85
C ALA A 19 33.49 27.14 -1.80
N VAL A 20 33.43 26.27 -2.81
CA VAL A 20 32.52 25.11 -2.84
C VAL A 20 32.84 24.14 -1.71
N LEU A 21 34.11 23.82 -1.47
CA LEU A 21 34.52 22.98 -0.35
C LEU A 21 34.16 23.59 1.01
N GLY A 22 34.37 24.90 1.18
CA GLY A 22 33.97 25.63 2.39
C GLY A 22 32.45 25.59 2.63
N ILE A 23 31.65 25.73 1.57
CA ILE A 23 30.19 25.56 1.64
C ILE A 23 29.83 24.13 2.06
N PHE A 24 30.39 23.10 1.41
CA PHE A 24 30.12 21.71 1.76
C PHE A 24 30.50 21.37 3.20
N ALA A 25 31.64 21.87 3.69
CA ALA A 25 32.07 21.71 5.07
C ALA A 25 31.12 22.42 6.04
N GLY A 26 30.66 23.64 5.70
CA GLY A 26 29.66 24.37 6.48
C GLY A 26 28.31 23.64 6.54
N LEU A 27 27.88 23.01 5.44
CA LEU A 27 26.64 22.22 5.40
C LEU A 27 26.69 21.00 6.32
N GLN A 28 27.85 20.37 6.52
CA GLN A 28 27.98 19.22 7.43
C GLN A 28 27.69 19.60 8.90
N LEU A 29 27.87 20.86 9.29
CA LEU A 29 27.57 21.31 10.66
C LEU A 29 26.08 21.26 11.00
N PHE A 30 25.22 21.24 9.98
CA PHE A 30 23.76 21.13 10.13
C PHE A 30 23.26 19.71 9.88
N ASP A 31 24.16 18.75 9.63
CA ASP A 31 23.75 17.37 9.42
C ASP A 31 23.41 16.67 10.73
N LYS A 32 22.29 15.96 10.73
CA LYS A 32 21.83 15.14 11.87
C LYS A 32 21.69 13.71 11.38
N PRO A 33 22.67 12.83 11.60
CA PRO A 33 22.56 11.44 11.20
C PRO A 33 21.43 10.76 11.98
N ILE A 34 20.62 9.95 11.29
CA ILE A 34 19.65 9.10 11.97
C ILE A 34 20.41 7.99 12.69
N GLU A 35 20.26 7.92 14.01
CA GLU A 35 20.87 6.84 14.80
C GLU A 35 20.17 5.50 14.50
N GLY A 36 20.98 4.49 14.16
CA GLY A 36 20.49 3.13 14.01
C GLY A 36 20.22 2.52 15.39
N ARG A 37 18.97 2.19 15.68
CA ARG A 37 18.63 1.37 16.87
C ARG A 37 18.70 -0.12 16.51
N PRO A 38 19.02 -1.01 17.46
CA PRO A 38 19.03 -2.44 17.19
C PRO A 38 17.68 -2.92 16.66
N VAL A 39 17.69 -3.83 15.68
CA VAL A 39 16.48 -4.50 15.20
C VAL A 39 15.90 -5.35 16.32
N THR A 40 14.65 -5.10 16.68
CA THR A 40 13.96 -5.82 17.76
C THR A 40 13.06 -6.95 17.28
N GLY A 41 12.73 -7.01 15.98
CA GLY A 41 11.82 -8.01 15.42
C GLY A 41 12.48 -8.91 14.36
N LYS A 42 12.26 -10.22 14.44
CA LYS A 42 12.59 -11.19 13.40
C LYS A 42 11.39 -11.39 12.48
N ILE A 43 11.66 -11.47 11.18
CA ILE A 43 10.66 -11.89 10.20
C ILE A 43 10.80 -13.41 10.05
N GLU A 44 9.76 -14.14 10.43
CA GLU A 44 9.69 -15.58 10.16
C GLU A 44 9.31 -15.80 8.69
N ALA A 45 10.31 -15.91 7.81
CA ALA A 45 10.11 -16.18 6.40
C ALA A 45 11.24 -17.06 5.82
N PRO A 46 11.02 -17.73 4.68
CA PRO A 46 12.08 -18.44 3.98
C PRO A 46 13.30 -17.56 3.72
N ARG A 47 14.51 -18.14 3.78
CA ARG A 47 15.78 -17.40 3.63
C ARG A 47 15.83 -16.53 2.36
N GLU A 48 15.25 -17.01 1.26
CA GLU A 48 15.22 -16.25 0.00
C GLU A 48 14.40 -14.95 0.13
N VAL A 49 13.29 -14.99 0.87
CA VAL A 49 12.45 -13.81 1.14
C VAL A 49 13.24 -12.82 1.99
N ILE A 50 13.87 -13.30 3.07
CA ILE A 50 14.69 -12.45 3.95
C ILE A 50 15.82 -11.78 3.17
N ALA A 51 16.53 -12.52 2.32
CA ALA A 51 17.61 -11.98 1.50
C ALA A 51 17.15 -10.84 0.58
N ILE A 52 15.95 -10.94 0.00
CA ILE A 52 15.37 -9.88 -0.84
C ILE A 52 15.04 -8.63 0.00
N LEU A 53 14.40 -8.82 1.15
CA LEU A 53 14.02 -7.72 2.04
C LEU A 53 15.24 -7.02 2.65
N GLU A 54 16.27 -7.77 3.05
CA GLU A 54 17.55 -7.22 3.54
C GLU A 54 18.24 -6.39 2.47
N LYS A 55 18.34 -6.93 1.25
CA LYS A 55 19.00 -6.28 0.11
C LYS A 55 18.30 -4.99 -0.32
N SER A 56 16.97 -4.98 -0.34
CA SER A 56 16.21 -3.95 -1.07
C SER A 56 15.36 -3.05 -0.17
N CYS A 57 15.06 -3.45 1.07
CA CYS A 57 14.07 -2.79 1.91
C CYS A 57 14.63 -2.34 3.27
N PHE A 58 15.44 -3.17 3.95
CA PHE A 58 15.82 -2.95 5.35
C PHE A 58 16.59 -1.65 5.59
N ASN A 59 17.39 -1.20 4.62
CA ASN A 59 18.15 0.05 4.75
C ASN A 59 17.27 1.27 5.04
N CYS A 60 16.02 1.29 4.55
CA CYS A 60 15.07 2.37 4.80
C CYS A 60 13.96 1.97 5.77
N HIS A 61 13.51 0.71 5.72
CA HIS A 61 12.37 0.23 6.48
C HIS A 61 12.74 -0.51 7.77
N SER A 62 13.98 -0.42 8.27
CA SER A 62 14.39 -1.00 9.55
C SER A 62 15.12 0.03 10.40
N ASN A 63 15.16 -0.15 11.72
CA ASN A 63 15.90 0.72 12.64
C ASN A 63 17.42 0.65 12.40
N GLU A 64 17.95 -0.52 12.04
CA GLU A 64 19.37 -0.69 11.73
C GLU A 64 19.67 -0.31 10.27
N GLN A 65 20.26 0.87 10.07
CA GLN A 65 20.61 1.39 8.76
C GLN A 65 22.01 0.94 8.34
N LYS A 66 22.12 0.25 7.22
CA LYS A 66 23.40 -0.01 6.54
C LYS A 66 23.56 0.94 5.35
N LEU A 67 23.54 2.25 5.64
CA LEU A 67 23.76 3.30 4.66
C LEU A 67 25.24 3.37 4.26
N ASN A 68 25.48 3.69 2.98
CA ASN A 68 26.84 3.93 2.48
C ASN A 68 27.38 5.25 3.06
N TRP A 69 28.70 5.41 3.08
CA TRP A 69 29.34 6.58 3.66
C TRP A 69 28.88 7.90 3.02
N TYR A 70 28.58 7.89 1.72
CA TYR A 70 28.16 9.08 0.97
C TYR A 70 26.69 9.46 1.24
N ASP A 71 25.85 8.51 1.66
CA ASP A 71 24.46 8.80 2.07
C ASP A 71 24.43 9.59 3.38
N LYS A 72 25.53 9.61 4.13
CA LYS A 72 25.71 10.30 5.41
C LYS A 72 26.31 11.70 5.26
N LEU A 73 26.40 12.23 4.04
CA LEU A 73 26.97 13.54 3.77
C LEU A 73 25.90 14.53 3.34
N ALA A 74 25.86 15.70 3.98
CA ALA A 74 24.96 16.78 3.57
C ALA A 74 25.33 17.30 2.17
N PRO A 75 24.35 17.70 1.34
CA PRO A 75 22.90 17.72 1.61
C PRO A 75 22.17 16.39 1.28
N ILE A 76 22.87 15.35 0.84
CA ILE A 76 22.28 14.07 0.44
C ILE A 76 21.64 13.38 1.65
N SER A 77 22.32 13.40 2.79
CA SER A 77 21.83 12.87 4.07
C SER A 77 20.47 13.41 4.47
N TRP A 78 20.16 14.68 4.20
CA TRP A 78 18.86 15.27 4.54
C TRP A 78 17.72 14.64 3.74
N ALA A 79 17.95 14.40 2.45
CA ALA A 79 16.97 13.73 1.59
C ALA A 79 16.81 12.27 2.00
N VAL A 80 17.92 11.57 2.25
CA VAL A 80 17.90 10.18 2.73
C VAL A 80 17.17 10.08 4.06
N ASN A 81 17.47 10.96 5.02
CA ASN A 81 16.86 10.95 6.34
C ASN A 81 15.35 11.14 6.25
N LYS A 82 14.90 12.13 5.46
CA LYS A 82 13.49 12.37 5.20
C LYS A 82 12.79 11.15 4.58
N ASP A 83 13.41 10.52 3.60
CA ASP A 83 12.86 9.33 2.93
C ASP A 83 12.79 8.15 3.91
N VAL A 84 13.79 7.96 4.77
CA VAL A 84 13.84 6.89 5.78
C VAL A 84 12.80 7.11 6.89
N GLU A 85 12.67 8.34 7.41
CA GLU A 85 11.63 8.68 8.39
C GLU A 85 10.24 8.35 7.81
N ARG A 86 9.96 8.83 6.59
CA ARG A 86 8.69 8.56 5.91
C ARG A 86 8.47 7.07 5.65
N ALA A 87 9.52 6.34 5.28
CA ALA A 87 9.45 4.90 5.04
C ALA A 87 9.05 4.14 6.31
N ARG A 88 9.67 4.46 7.45
CA ARG A 88 9.43 3.81 8.75
C ARG A 88 8.06 4.14 9.34
N GLU A 89 7.52 5.32 9.07
CA GLU A 89 6.13 5.67 9.43
C GLU A 89 5.09 4.79 8.74
N VAL A 90 5.41 4.29 7.55
CA VAL A 90 4.51 3.38 6.80
C VAL A 90 4.77 1.94 7.18
N MET A 91 6.04 1.55 7.24
CA MET A 91 6.44 0.17 7.48
C MET A 91 7.82 0.13 8.13
N ASN A 92 7.90 -0.47 9.31
CA ASN A 92 9.16 -0.69 10.02
C ASN A 92 9.32 -2.18 10.38
N PHE A 93 10.25 -2.86 9.70
CA PHE A 93 10.58 -4.26 9.93
C PHE A 93 11.13 -4.53 11.33
N SER A 94 11.67 -3.53 12.03
CA SER A 94 12.07 -3.70 13.43
C SER A 94 10.89 -3.88 14.38
N GLU A 95 9.69 -3.47 13.95
CA GLU A 95 8.45 -3.61 14.71
C GLU A 95 7.62 -4.81 14.23
N TRP A 96 8.17 -5.64 13.33
CA TRP A 96 7.41 -6.68 12.62
C TRP A 96 6.72 -7.68 13.56
N GLU A 97 7.40 -8.14 14.62
CA GLU A 97 6.84 -9.12 15.58
C GLU A 97 5.63 -8.60 16.37
N LYS A 98 5.45 -7.27 16.45
CA LYS A 98 4.33 -6.66 17.19
C LYS A 98 3.02 -6.67 16.41
N LEU A 99 3.09 -6.95 15.10
CA LEU A 99 1.92 -6.93 14.22
C LEU A 99 1.10 -8.20 14.39
N SER A 100 -0.21 -8.08 14.25
CA SER A 100 -1.11 -9.22 14.19
C SER A 100 -0.88 -10.06 12.90
N PRO A 101 -1.29 -11.34 12.87
CA PRO A 101 -1.17 -12.17 11.65
C PRO A 101 -1.87 -11.55 10.42
N GLY A 102 -2.96 -10.82 10.64
CA GLY A 102 -3.68 -10.10 9.58
C GLY A 102 -2.87 -8.94 8.99
N GLU A 103 -2.14 -8.22 9.85
CA GLU A 103 -1.25 -7.11 9.47
C GLU A 103 0.02 -7.62 8.78
N HIS A 104 0.62 -8.74 9.24
CA HIS A 104 1.73 -9.39 8.51
C HIS A 104 1.33 -9.72 7.08
N LYS A 105 0.18 -10.37 6.90
CA LYS A 105 -0.36 -10.68 5.57
C LYS A 105 -0.59 -9.40 4.77
N GLY A 106 -1.27 -8.40 5.35
CA GLY A 106 -1.52 -7.12 4.69
C GLY A 106 -0.25 -6.43 4.20
N ASN A 107 0.77 -6.37 5.05
CA ASN A 107 2.06 -5.78 4.75
C ASN A 107 2.81 -6.53 3.64
N MET A 108 2.74 -7.86 3.62
CA MET A 108 3.33 -8.65 2.53
C MET A 108 2.64 -8.43 1.18
N TYR A 109 1.32 -8.22 1.16
CA TYR A 109 0.61 -7.77 -0.04
C TYR A 109 1.02 -6.35 -0.45
N ALA A 110 1.17 -5.43 0.51
CA ALA A 110 1.60 -4.06 0.23
C ALA A 110 3.01 -4.04 -0.39
N ILE A 111 3.96 -4.81 0.17
CA ILE A 111 5.31 -4.99 -0.39
C ILE A 111 5.22 -5.47 -1.84
N LEU A 112 4.50 -6.57 -2.08
CA LEU A 112 4.37 -7.15 -3.42
C LEU A 112 3.77 -6.16 -4.42
N ASN A 113 2.73 -5.43 -4.03
CA ASN A 113 2.08 -4.44 -4.90
C ASN A 113 3.03 -3.28 -5.25
N MET A 114 3.80 -2.78 -4.27
CA MET A 114 4.77 -1.70 -4.51
C MET A 114 5.93 -2.15 -5.40
N MET A 115 6.38 -3.41 -5.24
CA MET A 115 7.37 -4.02 -6.12
C MET A 115 6.85 -4.16 -7.55
N GLN A 116 5.64 -4.71 -7.72
CA GLN A 116 5.00 -4.90 -9.03
C GLN A 116 4.73 -3.58 -9.74
N ALA A 117 4.33 -2.55 -9.01
CA ALA A 117 4.11 -1.21 -9.54
C ALA A 117 5.42 -0.46 -9.86
N GLY A 118 6.59 -1.02 -9.54
CA GLY A 118 7.89 -0.37 -9.71
C GLY A 118 8.05 0.89 -8.88
N LYS A 119 7.25 1.03 -7.80
CA LYS A 119 7.29 2.19 -6.90
C LYS A 119 8.34 2.04 -5.81
N MET A 120 8.71 0.80 -5.49
CA MET A 120 9.77 0.49 -4.53
C MET A 120 10.83 -0.45 -5.12
N PRO A 121 12.12 -0.21 -4.83
CA PRO A 121 12.65 0.98 -4.16
C PRO A 121 12.52 2.23 -5.05
N LEU A 122 12.62 3.42 -4.46
CA LEU A 122 12.51 4.67 -5.21
C LEU A 122 13.50 4.68 -6.39
N HIS A 123 13.04 5.09 -7.58
CA HIS A 123 13.91 5.07 -8.77
C HIS A 123 15.21 5.86 -8.56
N LYS A 124 15.12 7.05 -7.95
CA LYS A 124 16.28 7.90 -7.60
C LYS A 124 17.27 7.19 -6.69
N TYR A 125 16.78 6.39 -5.74
CA TYR A 125 17.63 5.60 -4.85
C TYR A 125 18.37 4.51 -5.66
N THR A 126 17.65 3.77 -6.51
CA THR A 126 18.27 2.69 -7.31
C THR A 126 19.32 3.16 -8.33
N LEU A 127 19.33 4.44 -8.70
CA LEU A 127 20.38 5.03 -9.56
C LEU A 127 21.74 5.07 -8.86
N LEU A 128 21.75 5.36 -7.56
CA LEU A 128 22.96 5.40 -6.73
C LEU A 128 23.19 4.09 -5.96
N HIS A 129 22.16 3.24 -5.90
CA HIS A 129 22.15 1.97 -5.19
C HIS A 129 21.62 0.84 -6.10
N PRO A 130 22.33 0.48 -7.17
CA PRO A 130 21.86 -0.54 -8.13
C PRO A 130 21.73 -1.92 -7.49
N SER A 131 22.46 -2.18 -6.40
CA SER A 131 22.34 -3.40 -5.60
C SER A 131 20.96 -3.55 -4.96
N ALA A 132 20.21 -2.48 -4.72
CA ALA A 132 18.85 -2.56 -4.17
C ALA A 132 17.78 -2.84 -5.25
N LYS A 133 18.15 -2.89 -6.53
CA LYS A 133 17.19 -3.09 -7.62
C LYS A 133 16.52 -4.47 -7.49
N ILE A 134 15.19 -4.43 -7.57
CA ILE A 134 14.33 -5.61 -7.51
C ILE A 134 14.18 -6.20 -8.93
N SER A 135 14.38 -7.51 -9.04
CA SER A 135 14.22 -8.26 -10.29
C SER A 135 12.84 -8.92 -10.38
N ASN A 136 12.44 -9.34 -11.58
CA ASN A 136 11.22 -10.13 -11.77
C ASN A 136 11.24 -11.46 -10.97
N LYS A 137 12.44 -12.04 -10.77
CA LYS A 137 12.61 -13.24 -9.95
C LYS A 137 12.33 -12.94 -8.47
N ASP A 138 12.79 -11.79 -7.97
CA ASP A 138 12.53 -11.36 -6.60
C ASP A 138 11.02 -11.15 -6.39
N ILE A 139 10.33 -10.52 -7.35
CA ILE A 139 8.87 -10.35 -7.34
C ILE A 139 8.16 -11.70 -7.25
N GLU A 140 8.61 -12.71 -8.01
CA GLU A 140 8.00 -14.04 -8.00
C GLU A 140 8.21 -14.77 -6.67
N VAL A 141 9.40 -14.67 -6.06
CA VAL A 141 9.68 -15.25 -4.74
C VAL A 141 8.77 -14.62 -3.68
N ILE A 142 8.68 -13.29 -3.64
CA ILE A 142 7.79 -12.58 -2.72
C ILE A 142 6.33 -12.94 -3.00
N ARG A 143 5.92 -13.03 -4.27
CA ARG A 143 4.56 -13.45 -4.66
C ARG A 143 4.19 -14.80 -4.08
N LYS A 144 5.04 -15.82 -4.28
CA LYS A 144 4.81 -17.17 -3.75
C LYS A 144 4.68 -17.18 -2.24
N TYR A 145 5.56 -16.45 -1.55
CA TYR A 145 5.49 -16.34 -0.10
C TYR A 145 4.21 -15.63 0.37
N THR A 146 3.86 -14.48 -0.21
CA THR A 146 2.63 -13.76 0.11
C THR A 146 1.37 -14.61 -0.10
N LEU A 147 1.35 -15.46 -1.14
CA LEU A 147 0.26 -16.41 -1.38
C LEU A 147 0.19 -17.50 -0.31
N SER A 148 1.33 -18.04 0.14
CA SER A 148 1.36 -19.04 1.22
C SER A 148 0.79 -18.52 2.54
N LEU A 149 0.98 -17.22 2.85
CA LEU A 149 0.38 -16.57 4.02
C LEU A 149 -1.13 -16.43 3.93
N SER A 150 -1.69 -16.56 2.72
CA SER A 150 -3.09 -16.23 2.49
C SER A 150 -4.05 -17.34 2.85
N GLY A 151 -3.55 -18.56 3.10
CA GLY A 151 -4.37 -19.76 3.25
C GLY A 151 -5.16 -20.12 1.98
N ILE A 152 -4.86 -19.44 0.87
CA ILE A 152 -5.42 -19.71 -0.46
C ILE A 152 -4.39 -20.56 -1.20
N ALA A 153 -4.17 -21.78 -0.73
CA ALA A 153 -3.63 -22.80 -1.61
C ALA A 153 -4.69 -23.06 -2.69
N PRO A 154 -4.30 -23.34 -3.95
CA PRO A 154 -5.22 -23.95 -4.90
C PRO A 154 -5.75 -25.22 -4.24
N ALA A 155 -7.04 -25.29 -3.96
CA ALA A 155 -7.63 -26.49 -3.41
C ALA A 155 -7.41 -27.62 -4.43
N PRO A 156 -6.86 -28.78 -4.05
CA PRO A 156 -6.90 -29.94 -4.92
C PRO A 156 -8.37 -30.23 -5.21
N VAL A 157 -8.71 -30.40 -6.49
CA VAL A 157 -10.05 -30.76 -6.97
C VAL A 157 -10.48 -32.05 -6.30
N LYS A 158 -11.19 -31.95 -5.17
CA LYS A 158 -11.99 -33.04 -4.62
C LYS A 158 -13.36 -32.92 -5.26
N LYS A 159 -13.67 -33.91 -6.09
CA LYS A 159 -15.01 -34.20 -6.60
C LYS A 159 -15.93 -34.51 -5.42
N GLU A 160 -16.57 -33.49 -4.87
CA GLU A 160 -17.86 -33.67 -4.19
C GLU A 160 -18.84 -32.67 -4.80
N GLU A 161 -19.58 -33.20 -5.76
CA GLU A 161 -20.76 -32.59 -6.35
C GLU A 161 -21.84 -32.57 -5.26
N LYS A 162 -21.98 -31.44 -4.57
CA LYS A 162 -23.20 -31.09 -3.85
C LYS A 162 -23.76 -29.81 -4.45
N ASP A 163 -24.97 -29.94 -4.94
CA ASP A 163 -25.86 -28.90 -5.45
C ASP A 163 -25.77 -27.61 -4.59
N PRO A 164 -25.47 -26.43 -5.16
CA PRO A 164 -25.37 -25.18 -4.40
C PRO A 164 -26.71 -24.67 -3.84
N HIS A 165 -27.83 -25.34 -4.15
CA HIS A 165 -29.17 -24.88 -3.76
C HIS A 165 -29.79 -25.59 -2.56
N GLN A 166 -29.07 -26.46 -1.83
CA GLN A 166 -29.64 -27.10 -0.64
C GLN A 166 -29.24 -26.43 0.68
N ASP A 167 -30.25 -25.78 1.26
CA ASP A 167 -30.41 -25.41 2.66
C ASP A 167 -29.23 -24.70 3.32
N ILE A 168 -29.17 -23.39 3.10
CA ILE A 168 -28.71 -22.46 4.14
C ILE A 168 -29.70 -22.62 5.31
N LYS A 169 -29.43 -23.58 6.20
CA LYS A 169 -29.91 -23.47 7.58
C LYS A 169 -29.30 -22.19 8.11
N THR A 170 -30.14 -21.18 8.22
CA THR A 170 -29.86 -19.85 8.77
C THR A 170 -29.42 -20.02 10.23
N GLY A 171 -28.15 -20.37 10.42
CA GLY A 171 -27.49 -20.31 11.71
C GLY A 171 -27.43 -18.84 12.13
N SER A 172 -28.21 -18.52 13.16
CA SER A 172 -28.34 -17.22 13.85
C SER A 172 -27.73 -16.03 13.11
N VAL A 173 -28.59 -15.32 12.37
CA VAL A 173 -28.31 -13.93 11.98
C VAL A 173 -28.05 -13.16 13.26
N THR A 174 -26.82 -12.68 13.43
CA THR A 174 -26.46 -11.67 14.43
C THR A 174 -27.49 -10.55 14.37
N SER A 175 -28.20 -10.34 15.47
CA SER A 175 -29.18 -9.27 15.63
C SER A 175 -28.57 -7.92 15.20
N PRO A 176 -29.32 -6.99 14.56
CA PRO A 176 -28.80 -5.71 14.05
C PRO A 176 -28.05 -4.82 15.06
N GLU A 177 -28.20 -5.09 16.36
CA GLU A 177 -27.60 -4.32 17.45
C GLU A 177 -26.12 -4.62 17.72
N ASN A 178 -25.58 -5.79 17.32
CA ASN A 178 -24.20 -6.21 17.64
C ASN A 178 -23.29 -6.36 16.41
N LEU A 179 -23.38 -5.45 15.43
CA LEU A 179 -22.47 -5.47 14.28
C LEU A 179 -21.06 -4.98 14.68
N PRO A 180 -20.00 -5.63 14.18
CA PRO A 180 -18.63 -5.30 14.57
C PRO A 180 -18.23 -3.91 14.11
N VAL A 181 -17.33 -3.29 14.89
CA VAL A 181 -16.77 -1.96 14.64
C VAL A 181 -15.25 -2.09 14.62
N SER A 182 -14.60 -1.49 13.62
CA SER A 182 -13.15 -1.46 13.55
C SER A 182 -12.56 -0.51 14.61
N PRO A 183 -11.26 -0.64 14.96
CA PRO A 183 -10.61 0.23 15.94
C PRO A 183 -10.67 1.74 15.64
N ASN A 184 -10.81 2.14 14.37
CA ASN A 184 -10.98 3.54 13.96
C ASN A 184 -12.47 3.97 13.85
N GLY A 185 -13.40 3.14 14.30
CA GLY A 185 -14.82 3.47 14.41
C GLY A 185 -15.62 3.35 13.11
N VAL A 186 -15.15 2.60 12.11
CA VAL A 186 -15.97 2.22 10.95
C VAL A 186 -16.80 0.99 11.33
N LYS A 187 -18.13 1.10 11.22
CA LYS A 187 -19.07 0.02 11.56
C LYS A 187 -19.36 -0.84 10.34
N TYR A 188 -19.36 -2.16 10.51
CA TYR A 188 -19.86 -3.07 9.48
C TYR A 188 -21.37 -2.85 9.27
N THR A 189 -21.79 -2.80 8.02
CA THR A 189 -23.21 -2.88 7.64
C THR A 189 -23.41 -3.99 6.62
N PRO A 190 -24.45 -4.83 6.69
CA PRO A 190 -24.79 -5.77 5.63
C PRO A 190 -25.46 -5.10 4.41
N ASP A 191 -25.87 -3.84 4.52
CA ASP A 191 -26.68 -3.13 3.51
C ASP A 191 -25.96 -2.99 2.17
N PHE A 192 -24.61 -3.02 2.17
CA PHE A 192 -23.84 -2.93 0.93
C PHE A 192 -24.15 -4.04 -0.07
N LYS A 193 -24.71 -5.17 0.39
CA LYS A 193 -25.15 -6.27 -0.49
C LYS A 193 -26.28 -5.85 -1.42
N ASN A 194 -27.02 -4.79 -1.07
CA ASN A 194 -28.09 -4.20 -1.87
C ASN A 194 -27.64 -2.97 -2.67
N TRP A 195 -26.38 -2.54 -2.51
CA TRP A 195 -25.86 -1.38 -3.21
C TRP A 195 -25.43 -1.74 -4.64
N LYS A 196 -25.22 -0.73 -5.47
CA LYS A 196 -24.79 -0.94 -6.86
C LYS A 196 -23.34 -1.40 -6.90
N VAL A 197 -23.07 -2.40 -7.73
CA VAL A 197 -21.70 -2.79 -8.09
C VAL A 197 -21.11 -1.70 -8.98
N ILE A 198 -20.01 -1.10 -8.53
CA ILE A 198 -19.29 -0.08 -9.30
C ILE A 198 -18.07 -0.68 -10.02
N SER A 199 -17.49 -1.77 -9.53
CA SER A 199 -16.32 -2.38 -10.17
C SER A 199 -16.14 -3.83 -9.73
N MET A 200 -15.37 -4.58 -10.50
CA MET A 200 -14.98 -5.94 -10.16
C MET A 200 -13.57 -6.24 -10.64
N SER A 201 -12.86 -7.09 -9.90
CA SER A 201 -11.54 -7.56 -10.28
C SER A 201 -11.29 -8.98 -9.78
N THR A 202 -10.37 -9.67 -10.44
CA THR A 202 -9.72 -10.86 -9.92
C THR A 202 -8.27 -10.52 -9.60
N LEU A 203 -7.68 -11.23 -8.64
CA LEU A 203 -6.27 -11.05 -8.29
C LEU A 203 -5.51 -12.36 -8.44
N PHE A 204 -4.18 -12.28 -8.46
CA PHE A 204 -3.26 -13.42 -8.57
C PHE A 204 -3.38 -14.43 -7.41
N ASP A 205 -4.12 -14.09 -6.36
CA ASP A 205 -4.46 -14.98 -5.25
C ASP A 205 -5.75 -15.78 -5.49
N HIS A 206 -6.24 -15.83 -6.74
CA HIS A 206 -7.47 -16.52 -7.13
C HIS A 206 -8.67 -16.06 -6.30
N SER A 207 -8.75 -14.77 -5.99
CA SER A 207 -9.94 -14.17 -5.40
C SER A 207 -10.81 -13.47 -6.43
N ILE A 208 -12.12 -13.46 -6.17
CA ILE A 208 -13.09 -12.59 -6.84
C ILE A 208 -13.34 -11.40 -5.91
N ARG A 209 -13.21 -10.18 -6.44
CA ARG A 209 -13.38 -8.95 -5.69
C ARG A 209 -14.46 -8.12 -6.33
N VAL A 210 -15.54 -7.86 -5.59
CA VAL A 210 -16.66 -7.05 -6.06
C VAL A 210 -16.73 -5.79 -5.21
N ILE A 211 -16.73 -4.64 -5.88
CA ILE A 211 -16.76 -3.32 -5.26
C ILE A 211 -18.17 -2.75 -5.39
N TYR A 212 -18.81 -2.50 -4.25
CA TYR A 212 -20.11 -1.89 -4.12
C TYR A 212 -19.96 -0.43 -3.68
N GLY A 213 -20.82 0.46 -4.19
CA GLY A 213 -20.89 1.85 -3.77
C GLY A 213 -22.30 2.25 -3.36
N ASN A 214 -22.44 2.98 -2.26
CA ASN A 214 -23.72 3.61 -1.93
C ASN A 214 -24.11 4.66 -2.97
N ASP A 215 -25.34 5.19 -2.89
CA ASP A 215 -25.86 6.13 -3.89
C ASP A 215 -24.98 7.38 -4.07
N ILE A 216 -24.36 7.87 -2.99
CA ILE A 216 -23.43 9.00 -3.03
C ILE A 216 -22.18 8.63 -3.84
N ALA A 217 -21.55 7.50 -3.52
CA ALA A 217 -20.36 7.03 -4.23
C ALA A 217 -20.67 6.73 -5.70
N VAL A 218 -21.80 6.08 -5.98
CA VAL A 218 -22.23 5.79 -7.36
C VAL A 218 -22.44 7.08 -8.14
N LYS A 219 -23.16 8.04 -7.58
CA LYS A 219 -23.39 9.33 -8.23
C LYS A 219 -22.08 10.07 -8.50
N ALA A 220 -21.14 10.02 -7.56
CA ALA A 220 -19.81 10.59 -7.75
C ALA A 220 -19.09 9.94 -8.93
N VAL A 221 -19.11 8.61 -9.05
CA VAL A 221 -18.55 7.87 -10.19
C VAL A 221 -19.26 8.22 -11.50
N GLU A 222 -20.60 8.22 -11.51
CA GLU A 222 -21.42 8.51 -12.69
C GLU A 222 -21.18 9.91 -13.26
N THR A 223 -20.89 10.88 -12.38
CA THR A 223 -20.68 12.30 -12.73
C THR A 223 -19.20 12.70 -12.79
N GLU A 224 -18.27 11.75 -12.61
CA GLU A 224 -16.83 12.01 -12.48
C GLU A 224 -16.48 13.03 -11.37
N ASN A 225 -17.35 13.19 -10.38
CA ASN A 225 -17.21 14.15 -9.28
C ASN A 225 -16.69 13.48 -8.01
N PHE A 226 -15.46 12.96 -8.08
CA PHE A 226 -14.79 12.29 -6.98
C PHE A 226 -13.39 12.86 -6.66
N HIS A 227 -13.19 14.14 -6.99
CA HIS A 227 -11.96 14.91 -6.72
C HIS A 227 -12.24 16.19 -5.92
N PRO A 228 -12.49 16.09 -4.60
CA PRO A 228 -12.49 14.88 -3.76
C PRO A 228 -13.84 14.14 -3.77
N TRP A 229 -13.85 12.91 -3.24
CA TRP A 229 -15.09 12.17 -3.00
C TRP A 229 -15.99 12.92 -2.01
N PRO A 230 -17.31 12.96 -2.24
CA PRO A 230 -18.26 13.59 -1.31
C PRO A 230 -18.28 12.87 0.06
N ASP A 231 -18.35 13.63 1.14
CA ASP A 231 -18.57 13.06 2.48
C ASP A 231 -19.87 12.25 2.52
N GLY A 232 -19.85 11.12 3.24
CA GLY A 232 -20.92 10.11 3.23
C GLY A 232 -20.78 9.08 2.11
N SER A 233 -19.84 9.22 1.17
CA SER A 233 -19.51 8.14 0.22
C SER A 233 -19.04 6.90 0.99
N ILE A 234 -19.63 5.74 0.70
CA ILE A 234 -19.19 4.46 1.24
C ILE A 234 -18.96 3.50 0.09
N VAL A 235 -17.77 2.91 0.09
CA VAL A 235 -17.39 1.85 -0.85
C VAL A 235 -17.03 0.59 -0.07
N VAL A 236 -17.54 -0.55 -0.52
CA VAL A 236 -17.26 -1.85 0.09
C VAL A 236 -16.71 -2.81 -0.95
N LYS A 237 -15.51 -3.33 -0.74
CA LYS A 237 -14.91 -4.40 -1.52
C LYS A 237 -15.12 -5.73 -0.82
N SER A 238 -16.04 -6.55 -1.33
CA SER A 238 -16.20 -7.94 -0.89
C SER A 238 -15.20 -8.84 -1.61
N VAL A 239 -14.60 -9.79 -0.88
CA VAL A 239 -13.58 -10.70 -1.39
C VAL A 239 -14.02 -12.14 -1.14
N TRP A 240 -14.01 -12.94 -2.20
CA TRP A 240 -14.41 -14.34 -2.22
C TRP A 240 -13.30 -15.19 -2.83
N LYS A 241 -13.15 -16.45 -2.41
CA LYS A 241 -12.30 -17.41 -3.13
C LYS A 241 -12.93 -17.72 -4.49
N GLN A 242 -12.11 -17.97 -5.51
CA GLN A 242 -12.58 -18.58 -6.76
C GLN A 242 -12.82 -20.07 -6.56
N GLN A 243 -13.92 -20.57 -7.10
CA GLN A 243 -14.22 -21.98 -7.21
C GLN A 243 -14.33 -22.34 -8.69
N GLU A 244 -13.32 -23.06 -9.19
CA GLU A 244 -13.29 -23.57 -10.55
C GLU A 244 -14.10 -24.87 -10.63
N GLN A 245 -15.02 -24.94 -11.58
CA GLN A 245 -15.87 -26.09 -11.87
C GLN A 245 -15.16 -27.02 -12.87
N PRO A 246 -15.58 -28.30 -12.98
CA PRO A 246 -14.94 -29.26 -13.89
C PRO A 246 -14.97 -28.88 -15.38
N ASP A 247 -15.87 -27.98 -15.78
CA ASP A 247 -16.01 -27.43 -17.13
C ASP A 247 -15.19 -26.14 -17.35
N GLY A 248 -14.44 -25.69 -16.34
CA GLY A 248 -13.65 -24.45 -16.36
C GLY A 248 -14.43 -23.20 -15.96
N GLU A 249 -15.70 -23.30 -15.55
CA GLU A 249 -16.46 -22.16 -15.04
C GLU A 249 -15.91 -21.70 -13.68
N ILE A 250 -15.75 -20.39 -13.47
CA ILE A 250 -15.31 -19.83 -12.18
C ILE A 250 -16.50 -19.18 -11.48
N ARG A 251 -16.79 -19.65 -10.26
CA ARG A 251 -17.84 -19.11 -9.38
C ARG A 251 -17.27 -18.53 -8.08
N PRO A 252 -17.96 -17.57 -7.43
CA PRO A 252 -17.63 -17.17 -6.07
C PRO A 252 -17.82 -18.35 -5.11
N GLY A 253 -16.76 -18.69 -4.38
CA GLY A 253 -16.76 -19.72 -3.36
C GLY A 253 -16.90 -19.14 -1.95
N GLU A 254 -15.96 -19.49 -1.07
CA GLU A 254 -15.97 -19.05 0.34
C GLU A 254 -15.76 -17.53 0.49
N PHE A 255 -16.53 -16.90 1.38
CA PHE A 255 -16.30 -15.51 1.78
C PHE A 255 -14.98 -15.36 2.53
N VAL A 256 -14.16 -14.39 2.13
CA VAL A 256 -12.86 -14.14 2.75
C VAL A 256 -12.93 -12.92 3.67
N ASN A 257 -13.37 -11.76 3.14
CA ASN A 257 -13.49 -10.52 3.90
C ASN A 257 -14.33 -9.47 3.16
N ALA A 258 -14.76 -8.45 3.89
CA ALA A 258 -15.31 -7.20 3.36
C ALA A 258 -14.45 -6.02 3.82
N GLN A 259 -14.00 -5.21 2.87
CA GLN A 259 -13.16 -4.03 3.10
C GLN A 259 -13.96 -2.76 2.84
N PHE A 260 -14.05 -1.90 3.84
CA PHE A 260 -14.85 -0.68 3.82
C PHE A 260 -13.94 0.54 3.68
N MET A 261 -14.40 1.50 2.88
CA MET A 261 -13.92 2.87 2.82
C MET A 261 -15.10 3.81 3.05
N VAL A 262 -15.04 4.63 4.10
CA VAL A 262 -16.08 5.60 4.47
C VAL A 262 -15.52 7.01 4.40
N LYS A 263 -16.11 7.88 3.57
CA LYS A 263 -15.67 9.27 3.45
C LYS A 263 -16.28 10.13 4.55
N ASP A 264 -15.42 10.70 5.38
CA ASP A 264 -15.75 11.77 6.32
C ASP A 264 -14.48 12.63 6.53
N SER A 265 -14.46 13.78 5.87
CA SER A 265 -13.33 14.72 5.88
C SER A 265 -13.01 15.28 7.27
N LYS A 266 -14.00 15.33 8.18
CA LYS A 266 -13.84 15.87 9.53
C LYS A 266 -13.37 14.81 10.51
N LYS A 267 -13.85 13.57 10.36
CA LYS A 267 -13.52 12.46 11.26
C LYS A 267 -12.17 11.81 10.96
N TYR A 268 -11.81 11.65 9.69
CA TYR A 268 -10.66 10.84 9.26
C TYR A 268 -9.51 11.69 8.71
N THR A 269 -9.11 12.74 9.42
CA THR A 269 -8.13 13.75 8.96
C THR A 269 -6.79 13.17 8.54
N ASP A 270 -6.31 12.15 9.27
CA ASP A 270 -4.96 11.58 9.06
C ASP A 270 -4.89 10.59 7.89
N THR A 271 -6.05 10.29 7.30
CA THR A 271 -6.25 9.26 6.27
C THR A 271 -6.96 9.84 5.05
N GLU A 272 -6.72 11.13 4.74
CA GLU A 272 -7.31 11.84 3.60
C GLU A 272 -8.85 11.94 3.66
N GLY A 273 -9.39 11.90 4.87
CA GLY A 273 -10.83 11.87 5.13
C GLY A 273 -11.47 10.52 4.82
N TRP A 274 -10.71 9.41 4.79
CA TRP A 274 -11.20 8.05 4.58
C TRP A 274 -11.03 7.17 5.81
N GLY A 275 -12.14 6.67 6.35
CA GLY A 275 -12.15 5.59 7.31
C GLY A 275 -11.99 4.25 6.59
N PHE A 276 -10.96 3.50 6.95
CA PHE A 276 -10.71 2.16 6.42
C PHE A 276 -11.13 1.10 7.43
N ALA A 277 -11.72 0.00 6.98
CA ALA A 277 -11.90 -1.20 7.80
C ALA A 277 -11.84 -2.46 6.96
N LYS A 278 -11.47 -3.57 7.58
CA LYS A 278 -11.53 -4.90 6.98
C LYS A 278 -12.08 -5.88 8.01
N PHE A 279 -13.19 -6.52 7.65
CA PHE A 279 -13.84 -7.55 8.45
C PHE A 279 -13.64 -8.89 7.76
N SER A 280 -12.94 -9.82 8.43
CA SER A 280 -12.52 -11.09 7.83
C SER A 280 -13.30 -12.27 8.42
N GLY A 281 -13.46 -13.32 7.63
CA GLY A 281 -14.09 -14.56 8.08
C GLY A 281 -15.61 -14.45 8.28
N ARG A 282 -16.20 -15.55 8.76
CA ARG A 282 -17.65 -15.67 8.98
C ARG A 282 -18.12 -14.90 10.22
N ASP A 283 -17.21 -14.69 11.18
CA ASP A 283 -17.39 -13.92 12.41
C ASP A 283 -17.15 -12.42 12.21
N LEU A 284 -16.72 -11.99 11.00
CA LEU A 284 -16.50 -10.58 10.65
C LEU A 284 -15.50 -9.89 11.59
N HIS A 285 -14.42 -10.58 11.95
CA HIS A 285 -13.40 -10.04 12.84
C HIS A 285 -12.73 -8.80 12.22
N PRO A 286 -12.72 -7.64 12.92
CA PRO A 286 -12.07 -6.43 12.42
C PRO A 286 -10.54 -6.59 12.43
N THR A 287 -9.88 -6.00 11.43
CA THR A 287 -8.41 -5.95 11.38
C THR A 287 -7.86 -4.79 12.22
N GLY A 288 -6.72 -5.01 12.86
CA GLY A 288 -6.00 -4.03 13.66
C GLY A 288 -6.42 -4.02 15.13
N GLU A 289 -5.49 -3.66 16.01
CA GLU A 289 -5.76 -3.54 17.45
C GLU A 289 -6.13 -2.10 17.85
N THR A 290 -5.56 -1.11 17.16
CA THR A 290 -5.76 0.32 17.44
C THR A 290 -6.09 1.08 16.16
N ALA A 291 -6.63 2.30 16.27
CA ALA A 291 -6.99 3.12 15.12
C ALA A 291 -5.83 3.42 14.14
N SER A 292 -4.57 3.31 14.58
CA SER A 292 -3.40 3.59 13.75
C SER A 292 -3.22 2.62 12.58
N PHE A 293 -3.82 1.42 12.65
CA PHE A 293 -3.77 0.42 11.57
C PHE A 293 -4.17 1.02 10.21
N ALA A 294 -5.16 1.93 10.20
CA ALA A 294 -5.64 2.55 8.98
C ALA A 294 -4.58 3.47 8.33
N LYS A 295 -3.78 4.14 9.16
CA LYS A 295 -2.65 4.99 8.73
C LYS A 295 -1.50 4.13 8.19
N GLU A 296 -1.17 3.07 8.91
CA GLU A 296 0.00 2.23 8.68
C GLU A 296 -0.22 1.27 7.50
N SER A 297 -1.37 0.58 7.46
CA SER A 297 -1.62 -0.53 6.53
C SER A 297 -2.47 -0.16 5.33
N CYS A 298 -3.40 0.82 5.44
CA CYS A 298 -4.38 1.09 4.39
C CYS A 298 -4.03 2.31 3.56
N ILE A 299 -4.10 3.52 4.14
CA ILE A 299 -3.98 4.77 3.38
C ILE A 299 -2.62 4.92 2.70
N ALA A 300 -1.55 4.34 3.25
CA ALA A 300 -0.22 4.44 2.66
C ALA A 300 -0.17 3.90 1.22
N CYS A 301 -0.79 2.74 0.98
CA CYS A 301 -0.88 2.15 -0.35
C CYS A 301 -1.81 2.97 -1.27
N HIS A 302 -2.97 3.39 -0.74
CA HIS A 302 -3.94 4.18 -1.49
C HIS A 302 -3.40 5.55 -1.91
N ARG A 303 -2.60 6.23 -1.08
CA ARG A 303 -1.89 7.47 -1.44
C ARG A 303 -0.91 7.24 -2.60
N GLN A 304 -0.17 6.14 -2.59
CA GLN A 304 0.88 5.89 -3.58
C GLN A 304 0.32 5.47 -4.95
N LEU A 305 -0.79 4.74 -4.95
CA LEU A 305 -1.27 4.05 -6.15
C LEU A 305 -2.65 4.53 -6.63
N ALA A 306 -3.43 5.22 -5.80
CA ALA A 306 -4.80 5.64 -6.09
C ALA A 306 -5.07 7.14 -5.85
N GLU A 307 -4.05 7.97 -5.61
CA GLU A 307 -4.23 9.43 -5.41
C GLU A 307 -5.03 10.08 -6.55
N LYS A 308 -4.73 9.70 -7.79
CA LYS A 308 -5.39 10.23 -9.01
C LYS A 308 -6.88 9.93 -9.12
N THR A 309 -7.44 9.06 -8.28
CA THR A 309 -8.85 8.68 -8.23
C THR A 309 -9.48 9.02 -6.87
N GLY A 310 -8.86 9.93 -6.12
CA GLY A 310 -9.33 10.30 -4.78
C GLY A 310 -9.16 9.17 -3.77
N TYR A 311 -8.10 8.37 -3.94
CA TYR A 311 -7.69 7.25 -3.09
C TYR A 311 -8.53 5.98 -3.25
N LEU A 312 -9.39 5.84 -4.25
CA LEU A 312 -10.10 4.58 -4.52
C LEU A 312 -9.49 3.85 -5.72
N PHE A 313 -9.18 2.56 -5.58
CA PHE A 313 -8.72 1.71 -6.69
C PHE A 313 -9.86 1.31 -7.62
N ASP A 314 -9.53 0.98 -8.86
CA ASP A 314 -10.44 0.35 -9.83
C ASP A 314 -11.73 1.15 -10.08
N VAL A 315 -11.68 2.48 -9.93
CA VAL A 315 -12.81 3.36 -10.24
C VAL A 315 -13.09 3.25 -11.74
N PRO A 316 -14.28 2.80 -12.16
CA PRO A 316 -14.59 2.68 -13.57
C PRO A 316 -14.61 4.10 -14.16
N MET A 317 -13.61 4.41 -14.97
CA MET A 317 -13.67 5.62 -15.78
C MET A 317 -14.68 5.36 -16.89
N LYS A 318 -15.84 6.00 -16.84
CA LYS A 318 -16.68 6.05 -18.05
C LYS A 318 -15.89 6.78 -19.13
N VAL A 319 -16.04 6.31 -20.37
CA VAL A 319 -15.74 7.13 -21.54
C VAL A 319 -16.78 8.25 -21.51
N ASN A 320 -16.44 9.35 -20.81
CA ASN A 320 -17.29 10.47 -20.39
C ASN A 320 -18.51 10.69 -21.30
N THR A 321 -19.63 10.05 -20.95
CA THR A 321 -20.76 9.92 -21.88
C THR A 321 -21.46 11.27 -22.05
N GLU A 322 -21.57 12.09 -21.00
CA GLU A 322 -22.17 13.42 -21.10
C GLU A 322 -21.30 14.42 -21.86
N ARG A 323 -19.98 14.45 -21.63
CA ARG A 323 -19.06 15.29 -22.42
C ARG A 323 -18.98 14.80 -23.86
N LEU A 324 -18.95 13.48 -24.11
CA LEU A 324 -19.03 12.94 -25.45
C LEU A 324 -20.34 13.34 -26.12
N ILE A 325 -21.49 13.14 -25.45
CA ILE A 325 -22.81 13.52 -25.98
C ILE A 325 -22.84 15.03 -26.27
N LYS A 326 -22.38 15.88 -25.35
CA LYS A 326 -22.32 17.33 -25.53
C LYS A 326 -21.39 17.75 -26.67
N ASN A 327 -20.30 17.03 -26.90
CA ASN A 327 -19.39 17.27 -28.02
C ASN A 327 -19.94 16.74 -29.35
N LEU A 328 -20.70 15.64 -29.33
CA LEU A 328 -21.38 15.07 -30.49
C LEU A 328 -22.58 15.91 -30.92
N GLN A 329 -23.31 16.50 -29.96
CA GLN A 329 -24.43 17.43 -30.21
C GLN A 329 -23.99 18.83 -30.65
N LYS A 330 -22.69 19.14 -30.59
CA LYS A 330 -22.09 20.41 -31.05
C LYS A 330 -21.57 20.35 -32.48
N LYS A 331 -21.71 19.22 -33.18
CA LYS A 331 -21.45 19.08 -34.62
C LYS A 331 -22.75 19.13 -35.40
#